data_AF-A0A9W7YN99-F1
#
_entry.id   AF-A0A9W7YN99-F1
#
_cell.length_a   1.000
_cell.length_b   1.000
_cell.length_c   1.000
_cell.angle_alpha   90.00
_cell.angle_beta   90.00
_cell.angle_gamma   90.00
#
_symmetry.space_group_name_H-M   'P 1'
#
loop_
_entity.id
_entity.type
_entity.pdbx_description
1 polymer ?
#
loop_
_entity_poly.entity_id
_entity_poly.type
_entity_poly.pdbx_seq_one_letter_code
_entity_poly.pdbx_strand_id
1 'polypeptide(L)'
;MASSSFKMGVERATKQSTEMEQKVAAILNQVDDVSMTDDVPMTDEAVEMRKTEAVEKKKADAFALRKQGEQAIEAGLVVHMELLLALSTKNMDLLSVVFDAYKDAPLTVQISIRRIITPLVKSMVNAPAKIIPVLTQFPVGAETLAQRMIFLLCSDATRVPARELVQGVLGMCDERNLDGNFMVFLVNGMDREEALKRLPSIVGILDGSDGPRMLVRESFARLTTSSLNRPSVLSPTQLLMGLHDEAVVATGQKAVEAVGVYEAMAKPDGTRVFSTPVFDTALKLLAEQEHVSPLMLQTADAYYRRRGGPAGTVIKLLQKLIERKVWEMDDGMVEVFVQSFRTMLPGTLALVKTVPHDALRRMVEMDAQLATAVRGYVSKMPDSARKPYRWLLH
;
A
#
# COMPACT_ATOMS: atom_id res chain seq x y z
N MET A 1 -22.03 17.44 32.96
CA MET A 1 -22.76 16.15 33.10
C MET A 1 -22.46 15.17 31.96
N ALA A 2 -22.71 15.52 30.69
CA ALA A 2 -22.46 14.60 29.55
C ALA A 2 -21.01 14.06 29.49
N SER A 3 -20.00 14.92 29.60
CA SER A 3 -18.58 14.49 29.60
C SER A 3 -18.23 13.54 30.75
N SER A 4 -18.84 13.74 31.93
CA SER A 4 -18.63 12.86 33.09
C SER A 4 -19.31 11.49 32.89
N SER A 5 -20.51 11.47 32.32
CA SER A 5 -21.19 10.21 31.98
C SER A 5 -20.39 9.42 30.95
N PHE A 6 -19.86 10.09 29.92
CA PHE A 6 -19.03 9.46 28.92
C PHE A 6 -17.74 8.85 29.51
N LYS A 7 -16.99 9.60 30.32
CA LYS A 7 -15.77 9.09 30.98
C LYS A 7 -16.05 7.86 31.84
N MET A 8 -17.13 7.88 32.63
CA MET A 8 -17.59 6.72 33.41
C MET A 8 -17.94 5.52 32.51
N GLY A 9 -18.59 5.76 31.37
CA GLY A 9 -18.87 4.73 30.39
C GLY A 9 -17.61 4.09 29.81
N VAL A 10 -16.59 4.90 29.49
CA VAL A 10 -15.27 4.42 29.00
C VAL A 10 -14.52 3.63 30.07
N GLU A 11 -14.52 4.08 31.32
CA GLU A 11 -13.91 3.35 32.44
C GLU A 11 -14.57 1.98 32.64
N ARG A 12 -15.91 1.93 32.61
CA ARG A 12 -16.67 0.68 32.73
C ARG A 12 -16.39 -0.26 31.55
N ALA A 13 -16.39 0.26 30.33
CA ALA A 13 -16.07 -0.47 29.12
C ALA A 13 -14.63 -1.02 29.14
N THR A 14 -13.69 -0.23 29.66
CA THR A 14 -12.29 -0.63 29.83
C THR A 14 -12.18 -1.81 30.79
N LYS A 15 -12.81 -1.72 31.96
CA LYS A 15 -12.84 -2.83 32.92
C LYS A 15 -13.47 -4.09 32.32
N GLN A 16 -14.60 -3.96 31.63
CA GLN A 16 -15.26 -5.07 30.94
C GLN A 16 -14.38 -5.68 29.86
N SER A 17 -13.66 -4.86 29.08
CA SER A 17 -12.71 -5.32 28.07
C SER A 17 -11.58 -6.12 28.71
N THR A 18 -11.01 -5.65 29.82
CA THR A 18 -9.93 -6.37 30.52
C THR A 18 -10.43 -7.71 31.08
N GLU A 19 -11.59 -7.73 31.73
CA GLU A 19 -12.20 -8.97 32.24
C GLU A 19 -12.52 -9.97 31.12
N MET A 20 -12.99 -9.48 29.97
CA MET A 20 -13.25 -10.29 28.79
C MET A 20 -11.96 -10.92 28.26
N GLU A 21 -10.91 -10.14 28.04
CA GLU A 21 -9.63 -10.64 27.52
C GLU A 21 -8.97 -11.63 28.50
N GLN A 22 -9.11 -11.43 29.81
CA GLN A 22 -8.66 -12.40 30.82
C GLN A 22 -9.41 -13.74 30.71
N LYS A 23 -10.73 -13.73 30.52
CA LYS A 23 -11.52 -14.95 30.32
C LYS A 23 -11.16 -15.65 29.01
N VAL A 24 -10.97 -14.89 27.93
CA VAL A 24 -10.52 -15.42 26.64
C VAL A 24 -9.14 -16.08 26.77
N ALA A 25 -8.19 -15.42 27.42
CA ALA A 25 -6.87 -15.98 27.68
C ALA A 25 -6.93 -17.26 28.53
N ALA A 26 -7.80 -17.30 29.55
CA ALA A 26 -8.00 -18.50 30.36
C ALA A 26 -8.52 -19.70 29.55
N ILE A 27 -9.44 -19.48 28.60
CA ILE A 27 -9.95 -20.53 27.70
C ILE A 27 -8.83 -21.05 26.80
N LEU A 28 -8.01 -20.15 26.25
CA LEU A 28 -6.91 -20.50 25.36
C LEU A 28 -5.76 -21.20 26.08
N ASN A 29 -5.40 -20.78 27.30
CA ASN A 29 -4.30 -21.40 28.05
C ASN A 29 -4.63 -22.81 28.55
N GLN A 30 -5.91 -23.15 28.72
CA GLN A 30 -6.34 -24.52 29.00
C GLN A 30 -6.11 -25.49 27.81
N VAL A 31 -5.67 -25.00 26.65
CA VAL A 31 -5.30 -25.82 25.49
C VAL A 31 -3.98 -26.56 25.72
N ASP A 32 -3.06 -26.00 26.50
CA ASP A 32 -1.73 -26.58 26.75
C ASP A 32 -1.75 -27.70 27.81
N ASP A 33 -2.83 -27.83 28.58
CA ASP A 33 -2.95 -28.76 29.72
C ASP A 33 -3.90 -29.94 29.46
N VAL A 34 -4.03 -30.36 28.20
CA VAL A 34 -4.66 -31.67 27.88
C VAL A 34 -3.64 -32.77 28.20
N SER A 35 -3.28 -32.88 29.48
CA SER A 35 -2.55 -34.01 30.03
C SER A 35 -3.50 -35.20 30.22
N MET A 36 -3.00 -36.35 29.79
CA MET A 36 -3.68 -37.63 29.69
C MET A 36 -4.19 -38.10 31.06
N THR A 37 -5.50 -38.17 31.23
CA THR A 37 -6.12 -39.07 32.19
C THR A 37 -7.21 -39.84 31.44
N ASP A 38 -6.84 -40.94 30.79
CA ASP A 38 -7.74 -42.08 30.56
C ASP A 38 -6.95 -43.28 30.00
N ASP A 39 -6.86 -44.34 30.81
CA ASP A 39 -6.32 -45.67 30.48
C ASP A 39 -7.24 -46.41 29.47
N VAL A 40 -7.24 -45.97 28.21
CA VAL A 40 -7.89 -46.71 27.11
C VAL A 40 -6.90 -46.86 25.96
N PRO A 41 -6.65 -48.08 25.43
CA PRO A 41 -5.79 -48.25 24.27
C PRO A 41 -6.52 -47.71 23.04
N MET A 42 -6.21 -46.47 22.67
CA MET A 42 -6.61 -45.85 21.40
C MET A 42 -5.41 -45.77 20.46
N THR A 43 -5.65 -45.81 19.15
CA THR A 43 -4.62 -45.57 18.14
C THR A 43 -4.14 -44.12 18.20
N ASP A 44 -2.85 -43.89 17.93
CA ASP A 44 -2.23 -42.55 17.99
C ASP A 44 -2.98 -41.51 17.13
N GLU A 45 -3.51 -41.91 15.97
CA GLU A 45 -4.32 -41.05 15.07
C GLU A 45 -5.65 -40.58 15.70
N ALA A 46 -6.31 -41.42 16.51
CA ALA A 46 -7.59 -41.07 17.15
C ALA A 46 -7.38 -40.09 18.32
N VAL A 47 -6.25 -40.20 19.01
CA VAL A 47 -5.84 -39.26 20.06
C VAL A 47 -5.53 -37.90 19.44
N GLU A 48 -4.86 -37.87 18.29
CA GLU A 48 -4.49 -36.64 17.60
C GLU A 48 -5.70 -35.89 17.03
N MET A 49 -6.67 -36.60 16.43
CA MET A 49 -7.96 -36.02 16.00
C MET A 49 -8.77 -35.45 17.16
N ARG A 50 -8.86 -36.13 18.31
CA ARG A 50 -9.58 -35.60 19.47
C ARG A 50 -8.93 -34.34 20.03
N LYS A 51 -7.60 -34.26 20.01
CA LYS A 51 -6.87 -33.05 20.43
C LYS A 51 -7.18 -31.88 19.49
N THR A 52 -7.12 -32.08 18.18
CA THR A 52 -7.40 -31.00 17.21
C THR A 52 -8.85 -30.51 17.31
N GLU A 53 -9.83 -31.41 17.45
CA GLU A 53 -11.23 -31.04 17.67
C GLU A 53 -11.43 -30.23 18.96
N ALA A 54 -10.78 -30.63 20.06
CA ALA A 54 -10.86 -29.91 21.33
C ALA A 54 -10.22 -28.51 21.25
N VAL A 55 -9.09 -28.37 20.53
CA VAL A 55 -8.46 -27.07 20.28
C VAL A 55 -9.37 -26.16 19.46
N GLU A 56 -9.95 -26.66 18.37
CA GLU A 56 -10.83 -25.86 17.51
C GLU A 56 -12.12 -25.45 18.24
N LYS A 57 -12.68 -26.33 19.07
CA LYS A 57 -13.83 -25.99 19.92
C LYS A 57 -13.49 -24.86 20.91
N LYS A 58 -12.35 -24.92 21.60
CA LYS A 58 -11.92 -23.86 22.54
C LYS A 58 -11.66 -22.53 21.83
N LYS A 59 -11.06 -22.56 20.63
CA LYS A 59 -10.91 -21.35 19.79
C LYS A 59 -12.27 -20.75 19.40
N ALA A 60 -13.24 -21.59 19.04
CA ALA A 60 -14.60 -21.15 18.72
C ALA A 60 -15.30 -20.53 19.93
N ASP A 61 -15.19 -21.15 21.12
CA ASP A 61 -15.75 -20.63 22.37
C ASP A 61 -15.12 -19.28 22.77
N ALA A 62 -13.79 -19.18 22.66
CA ALA A 62 -13.05 -17.93 22.89
C ALA A 62 -13.49 -16.81 21.92
N PHE A 63 -13.65 -17.13 20.64
CA PHE A 63 -14.15 -16.20 19.63
C PHE A 63 -15.59 -15.74 19.92
N ALA A 64 -16.47 -16.67 20.29
CA ALA A 64 -17.86 -16.35 20.63
C ALA A 64 -17.96 -15.45 21.87
N LEU A 65 -17.18 -15.75 22.91
CA LEU A 65 -17.10 -14.95 24.13
C LEU A 65 -16.62 -13.52 23.83
N ARG A 66 -15.56 -13.40 23.02
CA ARG A 66 -15.02 -12.09 22.60
C ARG A 66 -16.07 -11.29 21.83
N LYS A 67 -16.73 -11.90 20.86
CA LYS A 67 -17.81 -11.26 20.08
C LYS A 67 -18.96 -10.78 20.96
N GLN A 68 -19.39 -11.58 21.94
CA GLN A 68 -20.45 -11.20 22.87
C GLN A 68 -20.01 -10.05 23.78
N GLY A 69 -18.78 -10.09 24.31
CA GLY A 69 -18.24 -9.02 25.13
C GLY A 69 -18.08 -7.71 24.37
N GLU A 70 -17.61 -7.75 23.12
CA GLU A 70 -17.55 -6.59 22.22
C GLU A 70 -18.92 -5.94 22.02
N GLN A 71 -19.98 -6.73 21.82
CA GLN A 71 -21.35 -6.23 21.67
C GLN A 71 -21.86 -5.58 22.97
N ALA A 72 -21.59 -6.19 24.13
CA ALA A 72 -21.98 -5.64 25.43
C ALA A 72 -21.25 -4.32 25.74
N ILE A 73 -19.96 -4.24 25.43
CA ILE A 73 -19.15 -3.03 25.56
C ILE A 73 -19.71 -1.91 24.66
N GLU A 74 -19.99 -2.21 23.39
CA GLU A 74 -20.54 -1.24 22.44
C GLU A 74 -21.90 -0.72 22.91
N ALA A 75 -22.81 -1.61 23.33
CA ALA A 75 -24.13 -1.22 23.85
C ALA A 75 -24.04 -0.33 25.10
N GLY A 76 -23.13 -0.65 26.03
CA GLY A 76 -22.88 0.17 27.22
C GLY A 76 -22.32 1.56 26.87
N LEU A 77 -21.35 1.62 25.95
CA LEU A 77 -20.76 2.87 25.50
C LEU A 77 -21.77 3.78 24.80
N VAL A 78 -22.66 3.23 23.96
CA VAL A 78 -23.69 3.99 23.25
C VAL A 78 -24.51 4.84 24.23
N VAL A 79 -25.02 4.24 25.31
CA VAL A 79 -25.82 4.94 26.33
C VAL A 79 -25.08 6.12 26.95
N HIS A 80 -23.77 5.99 27.18
CA HIS A 80 -22.94 7.03 27.79
C HIS A 80 -22.43 8.07 26.78
N MET A 81 -22.35 7.73 25.49
CA MET A 81 -21.87 8.58 24.41
C MET A 81 -22.97 9.40 23.73
N GLU A 82 -24.19 8.87 23.64
CA GLU A 82 -25.29 9.46 22.84
C GLU A 82 -25.51 10.95 23.12
N LEU A 83 -25.64 11.32 24.40
CA LEU A 83 -25.84 12.72 24.78
C LEU A 83 -24.63 13.60 24.41
N LEU A 84 -23.41 13.12 24.65
CA LEU A 84 -22.19 13.86 24.31
C LEU A 84 -22.10 14.09 22.80
N LEU A 85 -22.38 13.06 22.00
CA LEU A 85 -22.36 13.15 20.54
C LEU A 85 -23.48 14.05 20.00
N ALA A 86 -24.68 13.98 20.57
CA ALA A 86 -25.78 14.88 20.22
C ALA A 86 -25.42 16.34 20.49
N LEU A 87 -24.81 16.64 21.65
CA LEU A 87 -24.33 17.99 21.98
C LEU A 87 -23.15 18.43 21.11
N SER A 88 -22.31 17.48 20.69
CA SER A 88 -21.17 17.77 19.81
C SER A 88 -21.61 18.39 18.49
N THR A 89 -22.82 18.09 17.98
CA THR A 89 -23.39 18.75 16.79
C THR A 89 -23.51 20.28 16.91
N LYS A 90 -23.57 20.80 18.14
CA LYS A 90 -23.67 22.23 18.44
C LYS A 90 -22.33 22.82 18.90
N ASN A 91 -21.54 22.06 19.66
CA ASN A 91 -20.23 22.46 20.12
C ASN A 91 -19.18 21.36 19.85
N MET A 92 -18.34 21.57 18.84
CA MET A 92 -17.34 20.57 18.41
C MET A 92 -16.20 20.37 19.40
N ASP A 93 -15.96 21.33 20.29
CA ASP A 93 -14.90 21.22 21.29
C ASP A 93 -15.17 20.04 22.24
N LEU A 94 -16.43 19.59 22.37
CA LEU A 94 -16.79 18.40 23.15
C LEU A 94 -16.18 17.11 22.58
N LEU A 95 -15.78 17.09 21.32
CA LEU A 95 -15.09 15.94 20.73
C LEU A 95 -13.67 15.77 21.30
N SER A 96 -13.03 16.83 21.80
CA SER A 96 -11.74 16.70 22.50
C SER A 96 -11.81 15.69 23.65
N VAL A 97 -12.93 15.68 24.39
CA VAL A 97 -13.19 14.72 25.47
C VAL A 97 -13.19 13.28 24.95
N VAL A 98 -13.74 13.05 23.74
CA VAL A 98 -13.75 11.73 23.10
C VAL A 98 -12.34 11.31 22.73
N PHE A 99 -11.56 12.21 22.13
CA PHE A 99 -10.17 11.97 21.78
C PHE A 99 -9.29 11.67 23.01
N ASP A 100 -9.46 12.42 24.10
CA ASP A 100 -8.72 12.23 25.35
C ASP A 100 -9.05 10.89 26.01
N ALA A 101 -10.31 10.47 26.00
CA ALA A 101 -10.67 9.16 26.55
C ALA A 101 -10.24 8.01 25.62
N TYR A 102 -10.27 8.24 24.31
CA TYR A 102 -9.93 7.25 23.29
C TYR A 102 -8.45 6.84 23.34
N LYS A 103 -7.53 7.81 23.48
CA LYS A 103 -6.09 7.56 23.41
C LYS A 103 -5.58 6.57 24.46
N ASP A 104 -6.23 6.55 25.63
CA ASP A 104 -5.87 5.70 26.77
C ASP A 104 -6.72 4.41 26.85
N ALA A 105 -7.72 4.25 25.97
CA ALA A 105 -8.64 3.13 26.00
C ALA A 105 -8.06 1.85 25.34
N PRO A 106 -8.45 0.64 25.79
CA PRO A 106 -8.08 -0.61 25.13
C PRO A 106 -8.59 -0.68 23.67
N LEU A 107 -7.92 -1.48 22.83
CA LEU A 107 -8.25 -1.61 21.41
C LEU A 107 -9.74 -1.92 21.14
N THR A 108 -10.35 -2.81 21.93
CA THR A 108 -11.77 -3.16 21.81
C THR A 108 -12.67 -1.93 22.03
N VAL A 109 -12.39 -1.15 23.07
CA VAL A 109 -13.13 0.08 23.38
C VAL A 109 -12.90 1.12 22.29
N GLN A 110 -11.67 1.27 21.80
CA GLN A 110 -11.36 2.15 20.67
C GLN A 110 -12.14 1.77 19.41
N ILE A 111 -12.24 0.48 19.08
CA ILE A 111 -13.04 -0.02 17.94
C ILE A 111 -14.51 0.41 18.11
N SER A 112 -15.09 0.20 19.29
CA SER A 112 -16.47 0.60 19.57
C SER A 112 -16.67 2.11 19.46
N ILE A 113 -15.78 2.93 20.03
CA ILE A 113 -15.84 4.40 19.91
C ILE A 113 -15.84 4.83 18.43
N ARG A 114 -14.96 4.26 17.59
CA ARG A 114 -14.90 4.56 16.15
C ARG A 114 -16.19 4.19 15.41
N ARG A 115 -16.90 3.13 15.84
CA ARG A 115 -18.21 2.76 15.28
C ARG A 115 -19.29 3.76 15.71
N ILE A 116 -19.39 4.04 17.00
CA ILE A 116 -20.43 4.89 17.59
C ILE A 116 -20.35 6.33 17.07
N ILE A 117 -19.14 6.87 16.84
CA ILE A 117 -18.97 8.23 16.33
C ILE A 117 -19.35 8.38 14.84
N THR A 118 -19.44 7.28 14.08
CA THR A 118 -19.59 7.28 12.62
C THR A 118 -20.79 8.12 12.12
N PRO A 119 -22.02 7.99 12.70
CA PRO A 119 -23.18 8.77 12.25
C PRO A 119 -22.98 10.28 12.40
N LEU A 120 -22.39 10.71 13.52
CA LEU A 120 -22.09 12.12 13.78
C LEU A 120 -21.16 12.68 12.71
N VAL A 121 -20.03 12.01 12.44
CA VAL A 121 -19.06 12.45 11.43
C VAL A 121 -19.67 12.52 10.03
N LYS A 122 -20.47 11.52 9.65
CA LYS A 122 -21.17 11.51 8.37
C LYS A 122 -22.16 12.67 8.22
N SER A 123 -22.82 13.11 9.30
CA SER A 123 -23.69 14.29 9.26
C SER A 123 -22.94 15.61 9.03
N MET A 124 -21.62 15.63 9.26
CA MET A 124 -20.77 16.82 9.15
C MET A 124 -20.06 16.97 7.80
N VAL A 125 -20.25 16.03 6.87
CA VAL A 125 -19.60 16.06 5.54
C VAL A 125 -19.83 17.39 4.80
N ASN A 126 -21.00 18.02 4.99
CA ASN A 126 -21.35 19.29 4.33
C ASN A 126 -20.87 20.55 5.08
N ALA A 127 -20.28 20.41 6.27
CA ALA A 127 -19.79 21.53 7.08
C ALA A 127 -18.44 21.21 7.76
N PRO A 128 -17.39 20.89 6.98
CA PRO A 128 -16.11 20.43 7.51
C PRO A 128 -15.38 21.50 8.32
N ALA A 129 -15.61 22.80 8.09
CA ALA A 129 -14.94 23.88 8.82
C ALA A 129 -15.01 23.73 10.35
N LYS A 130 -16.13 23.21 10.88
CA LYS A 130 -16.31 23.02 12.33
C LYS A 130 -15.48 21.90 12.93
N ILE A 131 -15.11 20.89 12.13
CA ILE A 131 -14.41 19.70 12.62
C ILE A 131 -12.89 19.80 12.44
N ILE A 132 -12.42 20.69 11.55
CA ILE A 132 -10.99 20.87 11.26
C ILE A 132 -10.15 21.10 12.53
N PRO A 133 -10.50 22.00 13.47
CA PRO A 133 -9.69 22.22 14.67
C PRO A 133 -9.48 20.95 15.50
N VAL A 134 -10.53 20.14 15.64
CA VAL A 134 -10.48 18.86 16.35
C VAL A 134 -9.57 17.86 15.61
N LEU A 135 -9.62 17.85 14.27
CA LEU A 135 -8.82 16.94 13.45
C LEU A 135 -7.35 17.34 13.30
N THR A 136 -6.99 18.59 13.60
CA THR A 136 -5.59 19.05 13.55
C THR A 136 -4.92 19.09 14.94
N GLN A 137 -5.72 19.19 16.01
CA GLN A 137 -5.21 19.35 17.39
C GLN A 137 -5.44 18.11 18.28
N PHE A 138 -5.71 16.94 17.70
CA PHE A 138 -5.95 15.73 18.50
C PHE A 138 -4.69 15.27 19.26
N PRO A 139 -4.84 14.68 20.45
CA PRO A 139 -3.72 14.21 21.28
C PRO A 139 -2.99 13.01 20.65
N VAL A 140 -1.70 12.87 20.98
CA VAL A 140 -0.89 11.70 20.59
C VAL A 140 -1.53 10.42 21.12
N GLY A 141 -1.60 9.37 20.29
CA GLY A 141 -2.28 8.10 20.58
C GLY A 141 -3.71 8.02 20.04
N ALA A 142 -4.26 9.12 19.51
CA ALA A 142 -5.59 9.16 18.91
C ALA A 142 -5.60 9.27 17.37
N GLU A 143 -4.46 9.00 16.72
CA GLU A 143 -4.25 9.07 15.27
C GLU A 143 -5.29 8.22 14.53
N THR A 144 -5.55 7.01 15.00
CA THR A 144 -6.49 6.07 14.36
C THR A 144 -7.95 6.56 14.41
N LEU A 145 -8.32 7.37 15.40
CA LEU A 145 -9.64 8.01 15.44
C LEU A 145 -9.68 9.17 14.44
N ALA A 146 -8.66 10.02 14.40
CA ALA A 146 -8.56 11.11 13.43
C ALA A 146 -8.56 10.61 11.98
N GLN A 147 -7.77 9.57 11.67
CA GLN A 147 -7.77 8.89 10.37
C GLN A 147 -9.17 8.38 10.01
N ARG A 148 -9.87 7.75 10.95
CA ARG A 148 -11.23 7.26 10.72
C ARG A 148 -12.20 8.41 10.42
N MET A 149 -12.09 9.52 11.14
CA MET A 149 -12.95 10.68 10.91
C MET A 149 -12.67 11.32 9.55
N ILE A 150 -11.41 11.50 9.16
CA ILE A 150 -11.01 11.99 7.83
C ILE A 150 -11.53 11.05 6.74
N PHE A 151 -11.35 9.74 6.90
CA PHE A 151 -11.94 8.75 5.99
C PHE A 151 -13.45 8.94 5.83
N LEU A 152 -14.20 9.11 6.92
CA LEU A 152 -15.65 9.30 6.86
C LEU A 152 -16.07 10.61 6.19
N LEU A 153 -15.29 11.68 6.37
CA LEU A 153 -15.53 12.97 5.71
C LEU A 153 -15.25 12.89 4.21
N CYS A 154 -14.31 12.04 3.80
CA CYS A 154 -13.81 11.93 2.43
C CYS A 154 -14.18 10.60 1.75
N SER A 155 -15.08 9.79 2.34
CA SER A 155 -15.35 8.44 1.87
C SER A 155 -16.00 8.43 0.48
N ASP A 156 -16.81 9.44 0.19
CA ASP A 156 -17.44 9.62 -1.12
C ASP A 156 -16.41 10.14 -2.14
N ALA A 157 -15.92 9.24 -2.99
CA ALA A 157 -14.94 9.55 -4.03
C ALA A 157 -15.44 10.57 -5.08
N THR A 158 -16.76 10.77 -5.17
CA THR A 158 -17.35 11.74 -6.12
C THR A 158 -17.24 13.18 -5.63
N ARG A 159 -17.02 13.38 -4.32
CA ARG A 159 -16.90 14.69 -3.69
C ARG A 159 -15.43 15.08 -3.53
N VAL A 160 -15.12 16.32 -3.89
CA VAL A 160 -13.82 16.92 -3.62
C VAL A 160 -13.81 17.41 -2.17
N PRO A 161 -12.83 17.00 -1.34
CA PRO A 161 -12.65 17.53 0.00
C PRO A 161 -12.47 19.05 -0.03
N ALA A 162 -13.05 19.76 0.94
CA ALA A 162 -12.88 21.21 1.05
C ALA A 162 -11.40 21.58 1.17
N ARG A 163 -10.96 22.64 0.47
CA ARG A 163 -9.54 23.04 0.44
C ARG A 163 -8.97 23.32 1.82
N GLU A 164 -9.76 23.93 2.70
CA GLU A 164 -9.43 24.19 4.11
C GLU A 164 -9.11 22.90 4.88
N LEU A 165 -9.90 21.83 4.65
CA LEU A 165 -9.66 20.52 5.27
C LEU A 165 -8.37 19.90 4.74
N VAL A 166 -8.14 19.96 3.41
CA VAL A 166 -6.91 19.45 2.80
C VAL A 166 -5.68 20.14 3.38
N GLN A 167 -5.67 21.49 3.40
CA GLN A 167 -4.55 22.25 3.93
C GLN A 167 -4.32 22.02 5.42
N GLY A 168 -5.39 21.99 6.22
CA GLY A 168 -5.28 21.73 7.66
C GLY A 168 -4.69 20.35 7.97
N VAL A 169 -5.14 19.31 7.27
CA VAL A 169 -4.60 17.96 7.46
C VAL A 169 -3.17 17.85 6.93
N LEU A 170 -2.87 18.43 5.78
CA LEU A 170 -1.51 18.39 5.22
C LEU A 170 -0.50 19.13 6.12
N GLY A 171 -0.86 20.32 6.63
CA GLY A 171 -0.02 21.07 7.56
C GLY A 171 0.26 20.27 8.84
N MET A 172 -0.77 19.65 9.41
CA MET A 172 -0.60 18.75 10.56
C MET A 172 0.31 17.55 10.23
N CYS A 173 0.16 16.95 9.04
CA CYS A 173 1.01 15.82 8.65
C CYS A 173 2.48 16.23 8.56
N ASP A 174 2.76 17.45 8.09
CA ASP A 174 4.12 18.00 8.06
C ASP A 174 4.67 18.27 9.46
N GLU A 175 3.89 18.95 10.30
CA GLU A 175 4.31 19.33 11.64
C GLU A 175 4.60 18.11 12.54
N ARG A 176 3.80 17.05 12.40
CA ARG A 176 3.87 15.84 13.24
C ARG A 176 4.53 14.65 12.56
N ASN A 177 4.99 14.79 11.32
CA ASN A 177 5.54 13.71 10.49
C ASN A 177 4.61 12.47 10.44
N LEU A 178 3.33 12.70 10.15
CA LEU A 178 2.31 11.63 10.10
C LEU A 178 2.41 10.81 8.81
N ASP A 179 1.89 9.59 8.86
CA ASP A 179 1.92 8.65 7.75
C ASP A 179 1.00 9.03 6.58
N GLY A 180 1.19 8.37 5.43
CA GLY A 180 0.37 8.58 4.25
C GLY A 180 -1.10 8.19 4.40
N ASN A 181 -1.49 7.47 5.47
CA ASN A 181 -2.88 7.04 5.66
C ASN A 181 -3.84 8.23 5.82
N PHE A 182 -3.36 9.35 6.36
CA PHE A 182 -4.12 10.60 6.43
C PHE A 182 -4.38 11.22 5.04
N MET A 183 -3.54 10.92 4.05
CA MET A 183 -3.54 11.59 2.75
C MET A 183 -4.33 10.82 1.69
N VAL A 184 -4.46 9.49 1.81
CA VAL A 184 -5.07 8.58 0.80
C VAL A 184 -6.43 9.10 0.29
N PHE A 185 -7.29 9.58 1.20
CA PHE A 185 -8.63 10.04 0.84
C PHE A 185 -8.72 11.53 0.50
N LEU A 186 -7.63 12.29 0.71
CA LEU A 186 -7.55 13.73 0.46
C LEU A 186 -6.93 14.06 -0.90
N VAL A 187 -6.26 13.09 -1.53
CA VAL A 187 -5.52 13.28 -2.79
C VAL A 187 -6.36 13.92 -3.90
N ASN A 188 -7.70 13.77 -3.84
CA ASN A 188 -8.58 14.34 -4.85
C ASN A 188 -8.89 15.83 -4.69
N GLY A 189 -8.55 16.42 -3.54
CA GLY A 189 -8.62 17.86 -3.26
C GLY A 189 -7.26 18.56 -3.25
N MET A 190 -6.19 17.84 -3.60
CA MET A 190 -4.85 18.39 -3.81
C MET A 190 -4.71 18.95 -5.23
N ASP A 191 -3.79 19.88 -5.42
CA ASP A 191 -3.32 20.21 -6.76
C ASP A 191 -2.24 19.22 -7.23
N ARG A 192 -1.78 19.40 -8.47
CA ARG A 192 -0.81 18.49 -9.10
C ARG A 192 0.51 18.45 -8.34
N GLU A 193 1.03 19.60 -7.92
CA GLU A 193 2.36 19.68 -7.30
C GLU A 193 2.32 19.10 -5.88
N GLU A 194 1.28 19.42 -5.13
CA GLU A 194 1.02 18.81 -3.82
C GLU A 194 0.88 17.30 -3.92
N ALA A 195 0.09 16.79 -4.87
CA ALA A 195 -0.11 15.35 -5.05
C ALA A 195 1.21 14.62 -5.34
N LEU A 196 2.06 15.18 -6.20
CA LEU A 196 3.37 14.61 -6.51
C LEU A 196 4.30 14.65 -5.29
N LYS A 197 4.33 15.78 -4.56
CA LYS A 197 5.13 15.93 -3.33
C LYS A 197 4.72 14.93 -2.23
N ARG A 198 3.45 14.55 -2.16
CA ARG A 198 2.92 13.60 -1.17
C ARG A 198 2.98 12.13 -1.59
N LEU A 199 3.30 11.86 -2.85
CA LEU A 199 3.34 10.50 -3.37
C LEU A 199 4.30 9.58 -2.60
N PRO A 200 5.51 10.02 -2.16
CA PRO A 200 6.40 9.19 -1.34
C PRO A 200 5.75 8.77 -0.01
N SER A 201 5.02 9.67 0.67
CA SER A 201 4.32 9.37 1.92
C SER A 201 3.19 8.35 1.72
N ILE A 202 2.47 8.45 0.60
CA ILE A 202 1.40 7.50 0.24
C ILE A 202 2.01 6.13 -0.08
N VAL A 203 3.08 6.07 -0.88
CA VAL A 203 3.79 4.81 -1.18
C VAL A 203 4.40 4.21 0.08
N GLY A 204 4.83 5.06 1.01
CA GLY A 204 5.39 4.66 2.31
C GLY A 204 4.46 3.82 3.18
N ILE A 205 3.13 3.81 2.94
CA ILE A 205 2.19 2.96 3.71
C ILE A 205 2.28 1.48 3.33
N LEU A 206 2.84 1.16 2.16
CA LEU A 206 2.93 -0.22 1.68
C LEU A 206 3.85 -1.07 2.57
N ASP A 207 3.46 -2.32 2.78
CA ASP A 207 4.15 -3.28 3.65
C ASP A 207 4.09 -4.73 3.12
N GLY A 208 3.68 -4.93 1.86
CA GLY A 208 3.47 -6.25 1.28
C GLY A 208 2.08 -6.87 1.51
N SER A 209 1.24 -6.29 2.37
CA SER A 209 -0.10 -6.81 2.68
C SER A 209 -1.21 -6.19 1.83
N ASP A 210 -2.34 -6.88 1.71
CA ASP A 210 -3.44 -6.45 0.83
C ASP A 210 -4.15 -5.19 1.33
N GLY A 211 -4.17 -4.92 2.64
CA GLY A 211 -4.82 -3.75 3.23
C GLY A 211 -4.23 -2.42 2.71
N PRO A 212 -2.94 -2.14 2.94
CA PRO A 212 -2.25 -0.96 2.41
C PRO A 212 -2.27 -0.90 0.88
N ARG A 213 -2.15 -2.04 0.17
CA ARG A 213 -2.31 -2.06 -1.30
C ARG A 213 -3.67 -1.54 -1.74
N MET A 214 -4.75 -1.93 -1.05
CA MET A 214 -6.09 -1.43 -1.35
C MET A 214 -6.20 0.08 -1.14
N LEU A 215 -5.59 0.61 -0.07
CA LEU A 215 -5.56 2.05 0.20
C LEU A 215 -4.78 2.80 -0.88
N VAL A 216 -3.57 2.35 -1.23
CA VAL A 216 -2.75 2.97 -2.30
C VAL A 216 -3.50 2.94 -3.63
N ARG A 217 -4.11 1.81 -3.98
CA ARG A 217 -4.92 1.65 -5.19
C ARG A 217 -6.07 2.66 -5.24
N GLU A 218 -6.78 2.85 -4.13
CA GLU A 218 -7.86 3.82 -4.00
C GLU A 218 -7.35 5.25 -4.19
N SER A 219 -6.21 5.62 -3.59
CA SER A 219 -5.59 6.93 -3.85
C SER A 219 -5.18 7.13 -5.30
N PHE A 220 -4.62 6.11 -5.97
CA PHE A 220 -4.27 6.21 -7.39
C PHE A 220 -5.51 6.36 -8.28
N ALA A 221 -6.60 5.65 -7.96
CA ALA A 221 -7.88 5.83 -8.64
C ALA A 221 -8.38 7.27 -8.46
N ARG A 222 -8.38 7.80 -7.23
CA ARG A 222 -8.79 9.18 -6.93
C ARG A 222 -7.93 10.23 -7.64
N LEU A 223 -6.63 10.00 -7.79
CA LEU A 223 -5.73 10.90 -8.53
C LEU A 223 -6.04 10.94 -10.03
N THR A 224 -6.39 9.80 -10.62
CA THR A 224 -6.47 9.61 -12.08
C THR A 224 -7.89 9.61 -12.65
N THR A 225 -8.92 9.43 -11.83
CA THR A 225 -10.32 9.43 -12.27
C THR A 225 -10.87 10.86 -12.36
N SER A 226 -11.32 11.22 -13.57
CA SER A 226 -12.14 12.40 -13.82
C SER A 226 -13.62 12.11 -13.51
N SER A 227 -14.37 13.10 -13.03
CA SER A 227 -15.84 13.03 -12.87
C SER A 227 -16.48 14.33 -13.39
N LEU A 228 -17.82 14.36 -13.50
CA LEU A 228 -18.57 15.45 -14.16
C LEU A 228 -18.23 16.86 -13.67
N ASN A 229 -17.84 17.01 -12.39
CA ASN A 229 -17.48 18.30 -11.78
C ASN A 229 -16.03 18.34 -11.28
N ARG A 230 -15.18 17.43 -11.75
CA ARG A 230 -13.82 17.29 -11.23
C ARG A 230 -12.87 16.71 -12.29
N PRO A 231 -11.92 17.49 -12.81
CA PRO A 231 -10.83 16.92 -13.60
C PRO A 231 -9.95 16.01 -12.74
N SER A 232 -9.32 15.01 -13.35
CA SER A 232 -8.27 14.25 -12.67
C SER A 232 -7.12 15.17 -12.26
N VAL A 233 -6.51 14.89 -11.11
CA VAL A 233 -5.37 15.66 -10.59
C VAL A 233 -4.09 15.28 -11.35
N LEU A 234 -3.96 13.99 -11.68
CA LEU A 234 -2.87 13.46 -12.49
C LEU A 234 -3.42 12.64 -13.65
N SER A 235 -2.78 12.75 -14.80
CA SER A 235 -2.96 11.75 -15.85
C SER A 235 -2.30 10.42 -15.43
N PRO A 236 -2.75 9.29 -15.98
CA PRO A 236 -2.08 8.00 -15.83
C PRO A 236 -0.56 8.05 -16.05
N THR A 237 -0.13 8.75 -17.10
CA THR A 237 1.30 8.92 -17.44
C THR A 237 2.02 9.70 -16.35
N GLN A 238 1.43 10.80 -15.87
CA GLN A 238 2.02 11.62 -14.80
C GLN A 238 2.14 10.86 -13.49
N LEU A 239 1.15 10.03 -13.14
CA LEU A 239 1.24 9.18 -11.96
C LEU A 239 2.39 8.17 -12.09
N LEU A 240 2.51 7.48 -13.23
CA LEU A 240 3.62 6.53 -13.42
C LEU A 240 4.99 7.22 -13.40
N MET A 241 5.09 8.42 -13.97
CA MET A 241 6.30 9.24 -13.87
C MET A 241 6.60 9.62 -12.42
N GLY A 242 5.60 10.05 -11.65
CA GLY A 242 5.75 10.38 -10.23
C GLY A 242 6.18 9.18 -9.38
N LEU A 243 5.74 7.96 -9.73
CA LEU A 243 6.20 6.74 -9.05
C LEU A 243 7.68 6.41 -9.30
N HIS A 244 8.28 7.00 -10.33
CA HIS A 244 9.70 6.88 -10.66
C HIS A 244 10.50 8.12 -10.25
N ASP A 245 9.88 9.07 -9.55
CA ASP A 245 10.58 10.19 -8.94
C ASP A 245 11.56 9.71 -7.87
N GLU A 246 12.68 10.42 -7.71
CA GLU A 246 13.75 10.06 -6.79
C GLU A 246 13.23 9.83 -5.35
N ALA A 247 12.31 10.69 -4.88
CA ALA A 247 11.78 10.57 -3.53
C ALA A 247 10.91 9.31 -3.34
N VAL A 248 10.22 8.86 -4.39
CA VAL A 248 9.47 7.59 -4.35
C VAL A 248 10.42 6.40 -4.49
N VAL A 249 11.37 6.46 -5.42
CA VAL A 249 12.38 5.40 -5.64
C VAL A 249 13.18 5.12 -4.36
N ALA A 250 13.48 6.16 -3.57
CA ALA A 250 14.16 6.05 -2.29
C ALA A 250 13.41 5.18 -1.26
N THR A 251 12.11 4.93 -1.45
CA THR A 251 11.32 4.01 -0.59
C THR A 251 11.59 2.52 -0.87
N GLY A 252 12.43 2.20 -1.86
CA GLY A 252 12.92 0.86 -2.15
C GLY A 252 11.82 -0.11 -2.61
N GLN A 253 11.65 -1.22 -1.90
CA GLN A 253 10.66 -2.26 -2.24
C GLN A 253 9.22 -1.72 -2.31
N LYS A 254 8.90 -0.68 -1.53
CA LYS A 254 7.57 -0.05 -1.57
C LYS A 254 7.31 0.63 -2.91
N ALA A 255 8.32 1.20 -3.55
CA ALA A 255 8.20 1.76 -4.90
C ALA A 255 7.88 0.68 -5.94
N VAL A 256 8.58 -0.46 -5.87
CA VAL A 256 8.31 -1.62 -6.73
C VAL A 256 6.89 -2.13 -6.54
N GLU A 257 6.45 -2.24 -5.28
CA GLU A 257 5.09 -2.63 -4.93
C GLU A 257 4.05 -1.63 -5.45
N ALA A 258 4.32 -0.32 -5.33
CA ALA A 258 3.44 0.73 -5.84
C ALA A 258 3.27 0.68 -7.36
N VAL A 259 4.35 0.42 -8.11
CA VAL A 259 4.27 0.16 -9.55
C VAL A 259 3.42 -1.08 -9.83
N GLY A 260 3.55 -2.14 -9.03
CA GLY A 260 2.71 -3.33 -9.11
C GLY A 260 1.23 -3.03 -8.87
N VAL A 261 0.91 -2.21 -7.87
CA VAL A 261 -0.45 -1.74 -7.59
C VAL A 261 -1.00 -0.93 -8.77
N TYR A 262 -0.22 0.02 -9.27
CA TYR A 262 -0.54 0.79 -10.47
C TYR A 262 -0.85 -0.16 -11.64
N GLU A 263 0.03 -1.11 -11.93
CA GLU A 263 -0.14 -2.06 -13.02
C GLU A 263 -1.39 -2.96 -12.86
N ALA A 264 -1.74 -3.34 -11.63
CA ALA A 264 -2.91 -4.17 -11.34
C ALA A 264 -4.25 -3.43 -11.49
N MET A 265 -4.26 -2.10 -11.60
CA MET A 265 -5.50 -1.33 -11.70
C MET A 265 -6.29 -1.63 -12.97
N ALA A 266 -7.54 -2.05 -12.76
CA ALA A 266 -8.53 -2.29 -13.79
C ALA A 266 -9.85 -1.60 -13.42
N LYS A 267 -10.60 -1.20 -14.43
CA LYS A 267 -11.97 -0.73 -14.33
C LYS A 267 -12.91 -1.93 -14.03
N PRO A 268 -14.16 -1.67 -13.61
CA PRO A 268 -15.12 -2.74 -13.31
C PRO A 268 -15.42 -3.70 -14.47
N ASP A 269 -15.27 -3.24 -15.72
CA ASP A 269 -15.42 -4.03 -16.94
C ASP A 269 -14.18 -4.90 -17.26
N GLY A 270 -13.19 -4.94 -16.38
CA GLY A 270 -11.93 -5.66 -16.56
C GLY A 270 -10.92 -4.93 -17.47
N THR A 271 -11.28 -3.78 -18.04
CA THR A 271 -10.34 -3.00 -18.86
C THR A 271 -9.29 -2.35 -17.97
N ARG A 272 -8.03 -2.45 -18.36
CA ARG A 272 -6.93 -1.86 -17.58
C ARG A 272 -7.09 -0.34 -17.59
N VAL A 273 -7.01 0.28 -16.40
CA VAL A 273 -7.09 1.75 -16.27
C VAL A 273 -5.94 2.39 -17.05
N PHE A 274 -4.79 1.74 -17.05
CA PHE A 274 -3.56 2.21 -17.68
C PHE A 274 -3.23 1.34 -18.89
N SER A 275 -3.44 1.87 -20.09
CA SER A 275 -3.32 1.15 -21.35
C SER A 275 -1.87 1.05 -21.86
N THR A 276 -1.63 0.22 -22.88
CA THR A 276 -0.32 0.10 -23.56
C THR A 276 0.26 1.45 -24.00
N PRO A 277 -0.49 2.33 -24.70
CA PRO A 277 0.03 3.65 -25.08
C PRO A 277 0.47 4.53 -23.91
N VAL A 278 -0.18 4.42 -22.75
CA VAL A 278 0.21 5.15 -21.53
C VAL A 278 1.57 4.68 -21.04
N PHE A 279 1.76 3.35 -20.94
CA PHE A 279 3.05 2.77 -20.55
C PHE A 279 4.15 3.11 -21.54
N ASP A 280 3.90 2.95 -22.85
CA ASP A 280 4.88 3.28 -23.88
C ASP A 280 5.30 4.75 -23.82
N THR A 281 4.36 5.66 -23.58
CA THR A 281 4.64 7.10 -23.45
C THR A 281 5.45 7.38 -22.19
N ALA A 282 5.03 6.84 -21.04
CA ALA A 282 5.74 7.03 -19.77
C ALA A 282 7.18 6.48 -19.82
N LEU A 283 7.37 5.26 -20.32
CA LEU A 283 8.69 4.63 -20.41
C LEU A 283 9.63 5.39 -21.34
N LYS A 284 9.13 5.94 -22.46
CA LYS A 284 9.92 6.81 -23.34
C LYS A 284 10.39 8.07 -22.62
N LEU A 285 9.48 8.74 -21.90
CA LEU A 285 9.79 9.95 -21.13
C LEU A 285 10.78 9.66 -19.99
N LEU A 286 10.61 8.54 -19.29
CA LEU A 286 11.54 8.12 -18.23
C LEU A 286 12.94 7.81 -18.79
N ALA A 287 13.04 7.17 -19.96
CA ALA A 287 14.32 6.91 -20.62
C ALA A 287 15.02 8.19 -21.14
N GLU A 288 14.29 9.31 -21.21
CA GLU A 288 14.80 10.64 -21.58
C GLU A 288 15.30 11.46 -20.38
N GLN A 289 15.02 11.03 -19.16
CA GLN A 289 15.51 11.70 -17.96
C GLN A 289 17.03 11.61 -17.84
N GLU A 290 17.63 12.66 -17.26
CA GLU A 290 19.06 12.72 -16.98
C GLU A 290 19.50 11.55 -16.10
N HIS A 291 18.76 11.28 -15.02
CA HIS A 291 18.95 10.11 -14.16
C HIS A 291 17.90 9.05 -14.47
N VAL A 292 18.37 7.85 -14.82
CA VAL A 292 17.52 6.69 -15.08
C VAL A 292 17.58 5.76 -13.87
N SER A 293 16.44 5.56 -13.21
CA SER A 293 16.34 4.64 -12.08
C SER A 293 16.28 3.17 -12.55
N PRO A 294 16.92 2.22 -11.82
CA PRO A 294 16.72 0.79 -12.03
C PRO A 294 15.24 0.36 -11.99
N LEU A 295 14.40 1.08 -11.22
CA LEU A 295 12.94 0.83 -11.17
C LEU A 295 12.29 0.96 -12.55
N MET A 296 12.78 1.86 -13.42
CA MET A 296 12.23 2.05 -14.77
C MET A 296 12.38 0.79 -15.62
N LEU A 297 13.54 0.13 -15.55
CA LEU A 297 13.80 -1.13 -16.24
C LEU A 297 12.94 -2.27 -15.67
N GLN A 298 12.80 -2.34 -14.35
CA GLN A 298 11.91 -3.31 -13.70
C GLN A 298 10.46 -3.11 -14.13
N THR A 299 10.01 -1.85 -14.27
CA THR A 299 8.70 -1.50 -14.81
C THR A 299 8.55 -1.93 -16.27
N ALA A 300 9.57 -1.73 -17.12
CA ALA A 300 9.56 -2.16 -18.50
C ALA A 300 9.49 -3.69 -18.64
N ASP A 301 10.24 -4.43 -17.81
CA ASP A 301 10.23 -5.90 -17.77
C ASP A 301 8.89 -6.46 -17.29
N ALA A 302 8.31 -5.84 -16.25
CA ALA A 302 6.97 -6.16 -15.78
C ALA A 302 5.93 -5.94 -16.88
N TYR A 303 5.97 -4.77 -17.51
CA TYR A 303 5.10 -4.39 -18.61
C TYR A 303 5.18 -5.40 -19.77
N TYR A 304 6.38 -5.81 -20.17
CA TYR A 304 6.56 -6.83 -21.21
C TYR A 304 6.02 -8.20 -20.79
N ARG A 305 6.47 -8.73 -19.65
CA ARG A 305 6.13 -10.10 -19.22
C ARG A 305 4.65 -10.28 -18.93
N ARG A 306 4.03 -9.32 -18.24
CA ARG A 306 2.66 -9.47 -17.72
C ARG A 306 1.59 -9.00 -18.69
N ARG A 307 1.93 -8.15 -19.65
CA ARG A 307 0.94 -7.56 -20.56
C ARG A 307 1.18 -7.84 -22.04
N GLY A 308 2.23 -8.60 -22.37
CA GLY A 308 2.65 -8.78 -23.76
C GLY A 308 2.96 -7.43 -24.41
N GLY A 309 3.54 -6.50 -23.63
CA GLY A 309 3.91 -5.17 -24.12
C GLY A 309 4.75 -5.29 -25.41
N PRO A 310 4.66 -4.33 -26.36
CA PRO A 310 5.35 -4.47 -27.63
C PRO A 310 6.84 -4.67 -27.39
N ALA A 311 7.37 -5.83 -27.79
CA ALA A 311 8.80 -6.13 -27.67
C ALA A 311 9.65 -4.98 -28.27
N GLY A 312 9.17 -4.37 -29.35
CA GLY A 312 9.80 -3.22 -29.98
C GLY A 312 9.95 -1.98 -29.08
N THR A 313 9.01 -1.68 -28.18
CA THR A 313 9.16 -0.54 -27.27
C THR A 313 10.28 -0.78 -26.28
N VAL A 314 10.28 -1.95 -25.61
CA VAL A 314 11.29 -2.25 -24.60
C VAL A 314 12.67 -2.47 -25.22
N ILE A 315 12.75 -3.10 -26.39
CA ILE A 315 14.01 -3.24 -27.15
C ILE A 315 14.58 -1.86 -27.53
N LYS A 316 13.75 -0.92 -27.99
CA LYS A 316 14.20 0.46 -28.29
C LYS A 316 14.70 1.19 -27.05
N LEU A 317 14.05 0.93 -25.90
CA LEU A 317 14.48 1.48 -24.62
C LEU A 317 15.86 0.93 -24.21
N LEU A 318 16.06 -0.38 -24.33
CA LEU A 318 17.37 -1.01 -24.08
C LEU A 318 18.44 -0.49 -25.05
N GLN A 319 18.11 -0.32 -26.33
CA GLN A 319 19.01 0.28 -27.32
C GLN A 319 19.45 1.69 -26.91
N LYS A 320 18.51 2.53 -26.44
CA LYS A 320 18.82 3.89 -25.97
C LYS A 320 19.74 3.87 -24.74
N LEU A 321 19.59 2.90 -23.84
CA LEU A 321 20.49 2.75 -22.69
C LEU A 321 21.90 2.29 -23.10
N ILE A 322 22.03 1.48 -24.17
CA ILE A 322 23.32 1.15 -24.77
C ILE A 322 24.00 2.42 -25.31
N GLU A 323 23.26 3.27 -26.03
CA GLU A 323 23.78 4.55 -26.55
C GLU A 323 24.23 5.49 -25.42
N ARG A 324 23.54 5.44 -24.28
CA ARG A 324 23.89 6.16 -23.05
C ARG A 324 24.97 5.47 -22.20
N LYS A 325 25.57 4.40 -22.69
CA LYS A 325 26.63 3.63 -22.02
C LYS A 325 26.24 3.18 -20.61
N VAL A 326 25.14 2.45 -20.49
CA VAL A 326 24.65 1.90 -19.20
C VAL A 326 25.72 1.20 -18.36
N TRP A 327 26.77 0.64 -18.96
CA TRP A 327 27.90 0.01 -18.28
C TRP A 327 28.82 0.98 -17.50
N GLU A 328 28.73 2.29 -17.74
CA GLU A 328 29.43 3.34 -16.97
C GLU A 328 28.57 3.87 -15.80
N MET A 329 27.31 3.41 -15.67
CA MET A 329 26.40 3.76 -14.56
C MET A 329 26.70 2.91 -13.32
N ASP A 330 25.91 3.08 -12.26
CA ASP A 330 26.03 2.30 -11.03
C ASP A 330 25.83 0.78 -11.27
N ASP A 331 26.50 -0.04 -10.45
CA ASP A 331 26.49 -1.49 -10.61
C ASP A 331 25.07 -2.09 -10.52
N GLY A 332 24.20 -1.52 -9.69
CA GLY A 332 22.80 -1.94 -9.57
C GLY A 332 22.02 -1.74 -10.87
N MET A 333 22.22 -0.60 -11.54
CA MET A 333 21.64 -0.33 -12.86
C MET A 333 22.17 -1.30 -13.92
N VAL A 334 23.46 -1.65 -13.89
CA VAL A 334 24.05 -2.65 -14.81
C VAL A 334 23.43 -4.02 -14.58
N GLU A 335 23.29 -4.46 -13.34
CA GLU A 335 22.66 -5.75 -12.98
C GLU A 335 21.22 -5.83 -13.51
N VAL A 336 20.42 -4.80 -13.24
CA VAL A 336 19.02 -4.75 -13.71
C VAL A 336 18.97 -4.69 -15.24
N PHE A 337 19.88 -3.94 -15.89
CA PHE A 337 19.97 -3.91 -17.35
C PHE A 337 20.27 -5.29 -17.95
N VAL A 338 21.23 -6.04 -17.38
CA VAL A 338 21.54 -7.41 -17.81
C VAL A 338 20.33 -8.32 -17.66
N GLN A 339 19.61 -8.21 -16.53
CA GLN A 339 18.38 -8.96 -16.29
C GLN A 339 17.29 -8.64 -17.31
N SER A 340 17.08 -7.36 -17.64
CA SER A 340 16.12 -6.94 -18.68
C SER A 340 16.56 -7.42 -20.07
N PHE A 341 17.85 -7.32 -20.38
CA PHE A 341 18.40 -7.80 -21.65
C PHE A 341 18.16 -9.30 -21.85
N ARG A 342 18.33 -10.10 -20.80
CA ARG A 342 17.99 -11.54 -20.78
C ARG A 342 16.48 -11.78 -20.91
N THR A 343 15.67 -11.04 -20.15
CA THR A 343 14.20 -11.22 -20.12
C THR A 343 13.57 -11.07 -21.50
N MET A 344 14.17 -10.24 -22.36
CA MET A 344 13.69 -9.94 -23.70
C MET A 344 14.28 -10.84 -24.80
N LEU A 345 15.00 -11.90 -24.45
CA LEU A 345 15.50 -12.86 -25.42
C LEU A 345 14.33 -13.60 -26.12
N PRO A 346 14.44 -13.89 -27.43
CA PRO A 346 15.60 -13.66 -28.31
C PRO A 346 15.67 -12.25 -28.92
N GLY A 347 14.71 -11.36 -28.66
CA GLY A 347 14.59 -10.06 -29.32
C GLY A 347 15.79 -9.11 -29.13
N THR A 348 16.50 -9.23 -28.01
CA THR A 348 17.70 -8.44 -27.69
C THR A 348 18.98 -8.95 -28.35
N LEU A 349 18.99 -10.15 -28.94
CA LEU A 349 20.20 -10.70 -29.58
C LEU A 349 20.73 -9.78 -30.69
N ALA A 350 19.85 -9.10 -31.42
CA ALA A 350 20.25 -8.16 -32.47
C ALA A 350 21.06 -6.97 -31.92
N LEU A 351 20.83 -6.58 -30.66
CA LEU A 351 21.54 -5.48 -29.99
C LEU A 351 22.96 -5.86 -29.55
N VAL A 352 23.32 -7.15 -29.51
CA VAL A 352 24.68 -7.59 -29.13
C VAL A 352 25.75 -6.88 -29.97
N LYS A 353 25.45 -6.59 -31.24
CA LYS A 353 26.37 -5.92 -32.17
C LYS A 353 26.62 -4.45 -31.85
N THR A 354 25.74 -3.82 -31.08
CA THR A 354 25.84 -2.41 -30.71
C THR A 354 26.50 -2.23 -29.33
N VAL A 355 26.72 -3.32 -28.59
CA VAL A 355 27.38 -3.30 -27.28
C VAL A 355 28.90 -3.37 -27.48
N PRO A 356 29.69 -2.47 -26.86
CA PRO A 356 31.15 -2.56 -26.87
C PRO A 356 31.65 -3.88 -26.30
N HIS A 357 32.81 -4.34 -26.78
CA HIS A 357 33.40 -5.63 -26.42
C HIS A 357 33.53 -5.83 -24.89
N ASP A 358 34.07 -4.83 -24.18
CA ASP A 358 34.34 -4.96 -22.74
C ASP A 358 33.04 -4.96 -21.92
N ALA A 359 32.06 -4.16 -22.33
CA ALA A 359 30.73 -4.17 -21.74
C ALA A 359 30.03 -5.51 -21.96
N LEU A 360 30.10 -6.07 -23.17
CA LEU A 360 29.52 -7.38 -23.48
C LEU A 360 30.16 -8.49 -22.65
N ARG A 361 31.49 -8.46 -22.46
CA ARG A 361 32.20 -9.39 -21.58
C ARG A 361 31.66 -9.34 -20.16
N ARG A 362 31.57 -8.15 -19.58
CA ARG A 362 30.98 -7.97 -18.24
C ARG A 362 29.55 -8.52 -18.17
N MET A 363 28.70 -8.21 -19.15
CA MET A 363 27.31 -8.68 -19.17
C MET A 363 27.18 -10.21 -19.19
N VAL A 364 28.00 -10.92 -19.97
CA VAL A 364 27.94 -12.40 -20.04
C VAL A 364 28.55 -13.07 -18.81
N GLU A 365 29.51 -12.42 -18.14
CA GLU A 365 30.06 -12.91 -16.87
C GLU A 365 29.05 -12.79 -15.74
N MET A 366 28.17 -11.78 -15.77
CA MET A 366 27.11 -11.56 -14.79
C MET A 366 25.93 -12.54 -14.93
N ASP A 367 25.63 -13.04 -16.14
CA ASP A 367 24.49 -13.92 -16.39
C ASP A 367 24.82 -15.07 -17.36
N ALA A 368 24.88 -16.28 -16.82
CA ALA A 368 25.22 -17.50 -17.57
C ALA A 368 24.19 -17.88 -18.64
N GLN A 369 22.91 -17.57 -18.43
CA GLN A 369 21.87 -17.83 -19.43
C GLN A 369 22.03 -16.89 -20.62
N LEU A 370 22.31 -15.61 -20.34
CA LEU A 370 22.65 -14.63 -21.37
C LEU A 370 23.90 -15.07 -22.14
N ALA A 371 24.96 -15.50 -21.45
CA ALA A 371 26.17 -16.00 -22.09
C ALA A 371 25.89 -17.13 -23.09
N THR A 372 25.05 -18.09 -22.69
CA THR A 372 24.65 -19.23 -23.53
C THR A 372 23.89 -18.77 -24.77
N ALA A 373 22.92 -17.85 -24.60
CA ALA A 373 22.13 -17.32 -25.71
C ALA A 373 22.98 -16.51 -26.70
N VAL A 374 23.86 -15.65 -26.19
CA VAL A 374 24.80 -14.85 -27.00
C VAL A 374 25.77 -15.75 -27.76
N ARG A 375 26.34 -16.77 -27.10
CA ARG A 375 27.22 -17.76 -27.74
C ARG A 375 26.50 -18.49 -28.89
N GLY A 376 25.27 -18.92 -28.66
CA GLY A 376 24.43 -19.57 -29.68
C GLY A 376 24.04 -18.65 -30.84
N TYR A 377 23.93 -17.34 -30.60
CA TYR A 377 23.68 -16.35 -31.65
C TYR A 377 24.94 -16.05 -32.48
N VAL A 378 26.08 -15.86 -31.82
CA VAL A 378 27.39 -15.59 -32.45
C VAL A 378 27.87 -16.78 -33.29
N SER A 379 27.63 -18.02 -32.85
CA SER A 379 28.00 -19.22 -33.62
C SER A 379 27.25 -19.35 -34.94
N LYS A 380 26.09 -18.70 -35.08
CA LYS A 380 25.29 -18.67 -36.32
C LYS A 380 25.62 -17.47 -37.22
N MET A 381 26.43 -16.51 -36.77
CA MET A 381 26.83 -15.35 -37.58
C MET A 381 27.82 -15.74 -38.68
N PRO A 382 27.89 -15.00 -39.80
CA PRO A 382 28.96 -15.14 -40.79
C PRO A 382 30.36 -14.90 -40.18
N ASP A 383 31.39 -15.59 -40.67
CA ASP A 383 32.75 -15.55 -40.11
C ASP A 383 33.36 -14.14 -40.05
N SER A 384 33.04 -13.28 -41.00
CA SER A 384 33.48 -11.88 -41.02
C SER A 384 32.94 -11.07 -39.84
N ALA A 385 31.67 -11.27 -39.48
CA ALA A 385 31.01 -10.62 -38.35
C ALA A 385 31.33 -11.29 -37.01
N ARG A 386 31.80 -12.54 -37.02
CA ARG A 386 32.13 -13.32 -35.82
C ARG A 386 33.50 -12.96 -35.21
N LYS A 387 34.42 -12.37 -35.99
CA LYS A 387 35.80 -12.07 -35.54
C LYS A 387 35.89 -11.37 -34.17
N PRO A 388 35.08 -10.34 -33.85
CA PRO A 388 35.16 -9.64 -32.56
C PRO A 388 34.69 -10.46 -31.35
N TYR A 389 34.01 -11.58 -31.59
CA TYR A 389 33.34 -12.39 -30.56
C TYR A 389 33.98 -13.76 -30.35
N ARG A 390 35.17 -14.03 -30.93
CA ARG A 390 35.83 -15.34 -30.82
C ARG A 390 36.11 -15.75 -29.38
N TRP A 391 36.36 -14.79 -28.49
CA TRP A 391 36.56 -15.00 -27.06
C TRP A 391 35.34 -15.61 -26.35
N LEU A 392 34.13 -15.55 -26.93
CA LEU A 392 32.92 -16.18 -26.38
C LEU A 392 32.77 -17.66 -26.74
N LEU A 393 33.48 -18.12 -27.77
CA LEU A 393 33.34 -19.45 -28.38
C LEU A 393 34.40 -20.44 -27.90
N HIS A 394 35.43 -19.96 -27.19
CA HIS A 394 36.47 -20.71 -26.51
C HIS A 394 36.29 -20.52 -25.01
#